data_AF-A0A524PRJ2-F1
#
_entry.id   AF-A0A524PRJ2-F1
#
_cell.length_a   1.000
_cell.length_b   1.000
_cell.length_c   1.000
_cell.angle_alpha   90.00
_cell.angle_beta   90.00
_cell.angle_gamma   90.00
#
_symmetry.space_group_name_H-M   'P 1'
#
loop_
_entity.id
_entity.type
_entity.pdbx_description
1 polymer ?
#
loop_
_entity_poly.entity_id
_entity_poly.type
_entity_poly.pdbx_seq_one_letter_code
_entity_poly.pdbx_strand_id
1 'polypeptide(L)'
;MFIVMVVLFILGYTMIALEHPIKVEKAATALLLGSILWAIYALFSDQILNLGHSLSWLETREMAESFLHNIKPTMSENAFATSPFRETVELAESTNHFVKEELAHHLIEIAEILFFLFG
;
A
#
# COMPACT_ATOMS: atom_id res chain seq x y z
N MET A 1 5.07 -14.00 3.72
CA MET A 1 5.60 -12.67 3.32
C MET A 1 5.39 -11.63 4.41
N PHE A 2 4.18 -11.51 4.96
CA PHE A 2 3.92 -10.62 6.11
C PHE A 2 4.86 -10.83 7.31
N ILE A 3 5.03 -12.07 7.79
CA ILE A 3 5.94 -12.37 8.92
C ILE A 3 7.40 -11.98 8.60
N VAL A 4 7.83 -12.15 7.35
CA VAL A 4 9.18 -11.75 6.92
C VAL A 4 9.36 -10.24 7.05
N MET A 5 8.36 -9.46 6.66
CA MET A 5 8.37 -8.00 6.85
C MET A 5 8.46 -7.62 8.33
N VAL A 6 7.73 -8.31 9.22
CA VAL A 6 7.81 -8.07 10.67
C VAL A 6 9.22 -8.36 11.20
N VAL A 7 9.82 -9.47 10.78
CA VAL A 7 11.20 -9.81 11.16
C VAL A 7 12.20 -8.77 10.66
N LEU A 8 12.09 -8.35 9.39
CA LEU A 8 12.95 -7.30 8.82
C LEU A 8 12.77 -5.97 9.53
N PHE A 9 11.54 -5.59 9.89
CA PHE A 9 11.25 -4.40 10.66
C PHE A 9 11.93 -4.43 12.03
N ILE A 10 11.80 -5.54 12.78
CA ILE A 10 12.45 -5.68 14.09
C ILE A 10 13.98 -5.61 13.96
N LEU A 11 14.57 -6.32 13.00
CA LEU A 11 16.02 -6.32 12.77
C LEU A 11 16.52 -4.95 12.35
N GLY A 12 15.85 -4.30 11.40
CA GLY A 12 16.19 -2.98 10.92
C GLY A 12 16.06 -1.91 12.00
N TYR A 13 14.98 -1.93 12.76
CA TYR A 13 14.79 -1.01 13.90
C TYR A 13 15.85 -1.23 14.98
N THR A 14 16.22 -2.49 15.24
CA THR A 14 17.32 -2.82 16.17
C THR A 14 18.65 -2.24 15.68
N MET A 15 18.93 -2.29 14.37
CA MET A 15 20.14 -1.66 13.80
C MET A 15 20.14 -0.14 13.96
N ILE A 16 18.98 0.52 13.78
CA ILE A 16 18.84 1.98 13.98
C ILE A 16 19.05 2.34 15.47
N ALA A 17 18.49 1.56 16.39
CA ALA A 17 18.64 1.77 17.83
C ALA A 17 20.10 1.54 18.30
N LEU A 18 20.79 0.59 17.68
CA LEU A 18 22.20 0.28 17.93
C LEU A 18 23.17 1.13 17.09
N GLU A 19 22.78 2.34 16.67
CA GLU A 19 23.69 3.22 15.91
C GLU A 19 25.05 3.40 16.59
N HIS A 20 25.06 3.64 17.91
CA HIS A 20 26.29 3.97 18.64
C HIS A 20 27.42 2.93 18.48
N PRO A 21 27.15 1.62 18.60
CA PRO A 21 28.16 0.60 18.32
C PRO A 21 28.43 0.35 16.82
N ILE A 22 27.45 0.56 15.92
CA ILE A 22 27.54 0.15 14.51
C ILE A 22 28.13 1.25 13.60
N LYS A 23 28.11 2.52 14.04
CA LYS A 23 28.65 3.69 13.31
C LYS A 23 28.09 3.86 11.88
N VAL A 24 26.86 3.40 11.65
CA VAL A 24 26.12 3.63 10.40
C VAL A 24 25.08 4.72 10.67
N GLU A 25 24.94 5.66 9.73
CA GLU A 25 23.95 6.74 9.79
C GLU A 25 22.52 6.21 9.99
N LYS A 26 21.79 6.66 11.03
CA LYS A 26 20.37 6.31 11.27
C LYS A 26 19.53 6.52 10.02
N ALA A 27 19.71 7.67 9.37
CA ALA A 27 18.90 8.07 8.22
C ALA A 27 19.11 7.12 7.03
N ALA A 28 20.36 6.74 6.73
CA ALA A 28 20.65 5.81 5.64
C ALA A 28 20.07 4.43 5.90
N THR A 29 20.18 3.92 7.14
CA THR A 29 19.63 2.61 7.53
C THR A 29 18.09 2.63 7.51
N ALA A 30 17.47 3.72 7.96
CA ALA A 30 16.02 3.89 7.93
C ALA A 30 15.46 3.92 6.50
N LEU A 31 16.11 4.67 5.60
CA LEU A 31 15.72 4.73 4.19
C LEU A 31 15.89 3.37 3.50
N LEU A 32 16.99 2.65 3.77
CA LEU A 32 17.22 1.32 3.22
C LEU A 32 16.20 0.30 3.73
N LEU A 33 15.92 0.29 5.04
CA LEU A 33 14.90 -0.56 5.64
C LEU A 33 13.53 -0.29 5.03
N GLY A 34 13.12 0.99 4.95
CA GLY A 34 11.85 1.38 4.35
C GLY A 34 11.73 0.94 2.89
N SER A 35 12.79 1.15 2.09
CA SER A 35 12.83 0.74 0.69
C SER A 35 12.68 -0.77 0.51
N ILE A 36 13.35 -1.57 1.34
CA ILE A 36 13.28 -3.04 1.29
C ILE A 36 11.90 -3.52 1.71
N LEU A 37 11.36 -3.03 2.83
CA LEU A 37 10.02 -3.39 3.30
C LEU A 37 8.97 -3.04 2.26
N TRP A 38 9.09 -1.87 1.64
CA TRP A 38 8.19 -1.45 0.57
C TRP A 38 8.30 -2.32 -0.68
N ALA A 39 9.51 -2.66 -1.13
CA ALA A 39 9.70 -3.55 -2.27
C ALA A 39 9.05 -4.93 -2.04
N ILE A 40 9.19 -5.47 -0.83
CA ILE A 40 8.53 -6.73 -0.44
C ILE A 40 7.00 -6.54 -0.43
N TYR A 41 6.50 -5.45 0.13
CA TYR A 41 5.06 -5.18 0.15
C TYR A 41 4.47 -5.07 -1.25
N ALA A 42 5.12 -4.36 -2.16
CA ALA A 42 4.67 -4.18 -3.53
C ALA A 42 4.69 -5.51 -4.32
N LEU A 43 5.72 -6.33 -4.17
CA LEU A 43 5.85 -7.61 -4.87
C LEU A 43 4.88 -8.69 -4.36
N PHE A 44 4.54 -8.65 -3.07
CA PHE A 44 3.71 -9.65 -2.41
C PHE A 44 2.37 -9.09 -1.91
N SER A 45 1.92 -7.99 -2.51
CA SER A 45 0.73 -7.21 -2.12
C SER A 45 -0.52 -8.08 -2.02
N ASP A 46 -0.78 -8.91 -3.03
CA ASP A 46 -1.90 -9.86 -3.07
C ASP A 46 -1.91 -10.82 -1.86
N GLN A 47 -0.78 -11.48 -1.59
CA GLN A 47 -0.66 -12.42 -0.47
C GLN A 47 -0.82 -11.75 0.89
N ILE A 48 -0.44 -10.48 1.00
CA ILE A 48 -0.49 -9.71 2.25
C ILE A 48 -1.89 -9.16 2.48
N LEU A 49 -2.52 -8.59 1.45
CA LEU A 49 -3.85 -8.00 1.54
C LEU A 49 -4.96 -9.06 1.65
N ASN A 50 -4.77 -10.23 1.06
CA ASN A 50 -5.68 -11.38 1.23
C ASN A 50 -5.66 -11.97 2.66
N LEU A 51 -4.77 -11.54 3.54
CA LEU A 51 -4.85 -11.86 4.97
C LEU A 51 -6.05 -11.19 5.67
N GLY A 52 -6.69 -10.21 5.03
CA GLY A 52 -7.89 -9.54 5.55
C GLY A 52 -7.61 -8.60 6.72
N HIS A 53 -6.37 -8.12 6.86
CA HIS A 53 -6.00 -7.17 7.92
C HIS A 53 -6.14 -5.70 7.50
N SER A 54 -6.28 -5.42 6.20
CA SER A 54 -6.46 -4.05 5.68
C SER A 54 -7.96 -3.75 5.56
N LEU A 55 -8.44 -2.82 6.40
CA LEU A 55 -9.84 -2.39 6.38
C LEU A 55 -10.19 -1.67 5.06
N SER A 56 -9.31 -0.79 4.57
CA SER A 56 -9.54 -0.07 3.31
C SER A 56 -9.62 -1.00 2.10
N TRP A 57 -8.78 -2.05 2.06
CA TRP A 57 -8.85 -3.07 1.00
C TRP A 57 -10.16 -3.86 1.06
N LEU A 58 -10.60 -4.26 2.25
CA LEU A 58 -11.86 -4.97 2.44
C LEU A 58 -13.06 -4.14 2.01
N GLU A 59 -13.14 -2.87 2.46
CA GLU A 59 -14.22 -1.95 2.09
C GLU A 59 -14.26 -1.71 0.57
N THR A 60 -13.10 -1.49 -0.05
CA THR A 60 -12.98 -1.29 -1.51
C THR A 60 -13.46 -2.51 -2.27
N ARG A 61 -13.08 -3.71 -1.81
CA ARG A 61 -13.48 -4.98 -2.41
C ARG A 61 -14.97 -5.26 -2.23
N GLU A 62 -15.51 -5.07 -1.04
CA GLU A 62 -16.94 -5.25 -0.77
C GLU A 62 -17.80 -4.28 -1.60
N MET A 63 -17.38 -3.02 -1.70
CA MET A 63 -18.04 -2.02 -2.54
C MET A 63 -18.01 -2.45 -4.01
N ALA A 64 -16.86 -2.84 -4.54
CA ALA A 64 -16.72 -3.31 -5.91
C ALA A 64 -17.53 -4.58 -6.19
N GLU A 65 -17.50 -5.57 -5.30
CA GLU A 65 -18.29 -6.81 -5.43
C GLU A 65 -19.79 -6.51 -5.43
N SER A 66 -20.27 -5.63 -4.54
CA SER A 66 -21.67 -5.23 -4.50
C SER A 66 -22.12 -4.54 -5.79
N PHE A 67 -21.26 -3.72 -6.38
CA PHE A 67 -21.52 -3.04 -7.64
C PHE A 67 -21.52 -4.02 -8.81
N LEU A 68 -20.53 -4.90 -8.89
CA LEU A 68 -20.41 -5.92 -9.92
C LEU A 68 -21.59 -6.90 -9.92
N HIS A 69 -22.11 -7.26 -8.74
CA HIS A 69 -23.22 -8.19 -8.62
C HIS A 69 -24.59 -7.55 -8.87
N ASN A 70 -24.83 -6.37 -8.29
CA ASN A 70 -26.18 -5.78 -8.29
C ASN A 70 -26.41 -4.77 -9.43
N ILE A 71 -25.35 -4.09 -9.88
CA ILE A 71 -25.48 -2.94 -10.77
C ILE A 71 -25.00 -3.30 -12.19
N LYS A 72 -23.79 -3.87 -12.34
CA LYS A 72 -23.21 -4.21 -13.65
C LYS A 72 -24.15 -5.03 -14.57
N PRO A 73 -24.93 -6.03 -14.11
CA PRO A 73 -25.81 -6.81 -14.98
C PRO A 73 -26.95 -5.99 -15.59
N THR A 74 -27.29 -4.85 -14.99
CA THR A 74 -28.34 -3.94 -15.46
C THR A 74 -27.80 -2.77 -16.30
N MET A 75 -26.48 -2.64 -16.42
CA MET A 75 -25.82 -1.59 -17.17
C MET A 75 -25.31 -2.09 -18.53
N SER A 76 -25.33 -1.21 -19.54
CA SER A 76 -24.60 -1.46 -20.79
C SER A 76 -23.10 -1.20 -20.58
N GLU A 77 -22.23 -1.81 -21.41
CA GLU A 77 -20.78 -1.59 -21.34
C GLU A 77 -20.40 -0.11 -21.39
N ASN A 78 -21.06 0.66 -22.25
CA ASN A 78 -20.83 2.11 -22.38
C ASN A 78 -21.23 2.88 -21.11
N ALA A 79 -22.29 2.45 -20.44
CA ALA A 79 -22.74 3.07 -19.19
C ALA A 79 -21.79 2.74 -18.02
N PHE A 80 -21.19 1.56 -18.02
CA PHE A 80 -20.16 1.21 -17.04
C PHE A 80 -18.87 2.02 -17.28
N ALA A 81 -18.45 2.16 -18.54
CA ALA A 81 -17.24 2.87 -18.92
C ALA A 81 -17.23 4.36 -18.49
N THR A 82 -18.41 4.98 -18.38
CA THR A 82 -18.57 6.37 -17.92
C THR A 82 -18.99 6.47 -16.45
N SER A 83 -19.08 5.35 -15.73
CA SER A 83 -19.53 5.34 -14.34
C SER A 83 -18.46 5.85 -13.37
N PRO A 84 -18.84 6.55 -12.29
CA PRO A 84 -17.91 6.94 -11.22
C PRO A 84 -17.26 5.75 -10.50
N PHE A 85 -17.89 4.58 -10.54
CA PHE A 85 -17.44 3.37 -9.84
C PHE A 85 -16.43 2.54 -10.63
N ARG A 86 -16.15 2.90 -11.89
CA ARG A 86 -15.20 2.19 -12.76
C ARG A 86 -13.83 2.03 -12.08
N GLU A 87 -13.33 3.11 -11.52
CA GLU A 87 -12.03 3.17 -10.86
C GLU A 87 -11.99 2.31 -9.59
N THR A 88 -13.02 2.38 -8.75
CA THR A 88 -13.13 1.51 -7.56
C THR A 88 -13.10 0.03 -7.95
N VAL A 89 -13.85 -0.35 -8.99
CA VAL A 89 -13.91 -1.74 -9.46
C VAL A 89 -12.55 -2.20 -9.98
N GLU A 90 -11.86 -1.35 -10.75
CA GLU A 90 -10.52 -1.63 -11.27
C GLU A 90 -9.46 -1.73 -10.15
N LEU A 91 -9.54 -0.85 -9.15
CA LEU A 91 -8.70 -0.89 -7.94
C LEU A 91 -8.94 -2.17 -7.13
N ALA A 92 -10.19 -2.57 -6.93
CA ALA A 92 -10.55 -3.77 -6.19
C ALA A 92 -10.15 -5.07 -6.91
N GLU A 93 -10.05 -5.05 -8.25
CA GLU A 93 -9.63 -6.21 -9.03
C GLU A 93 -8.12 -6.44 -8.98
N SER A 94 -7.32 -5.36 -8.90
CA SER A 94 -5.86 -5.42 -8.94
C SER A 94 -5.24 -4.90 -7.66
N THR A 95 -4.76 -5.84 -6.84
CA THR A 95 -4.07 -5.51 -5.60
C THR A 95 -2.82 -4.65 -5.81
N ASN A 96 -2.13 -4.81 -6.95
CA ASN A 96 -1.00 -3.97 -7.30
C ASN A 96 -1.40 -2.55 -7.68
N HIS A 97 -2.55 -2.36 -8.33
CA HIS A 97 -3.06 -1.03 -8.65
C HIS A 97 -3.48 -0.30 -7.37
N PHE A 98 -4.22 -0.98 -6.50
CA PHE A 98 -4.59 -0.48 -5.18
C PHE A 98 -3.37 -0.07 -4.35
N VAL A 99 -2.36 -0.96 -4.23
CA VAL A 99 -1.15 -0.63 -3.46
C VAL A 99 -0.37 0.54 -4.05
N LYS A 100 -0.30 0.66 -5.38
CA LYS A 100 0.36 1.82 -6.02
C LYS A 100 -0.37 3.11 -5.75
N GLU A 101 -1.69 3.12 -5.88
CA GLU A 101 -2.53 4.29 -5.66
C GLU A 101 -2.45 4.76 -4.21
N GLU A 102 -2.70 3.86 -3.27
CA GLU A 102 -2.60 4.13 -1.83
C GLU A 102 -1.21 4.62 -1.43
N LEU A 103 -0.17 3.96 -1.92
CA LEU A 103 1.19 4.38 -1.63
C LEU A 103 1.48 5.77 -2.20
N ALA A 104 1.11 6.03 -3.45
CA ALA A 104 1.37 7.32 -4.08
C ALA A 104 0.74 8.44 -3.24
N HIS A 105 -0.51 8.25 -2.82
CA HIS A 105 -1.22 9.17 -1.93
C HIS A 105 -0.43 9.44 -0.64
N HIS A 106 -0.05 8.40 0.10
CA HIS A 106 0.65 8.56 1.38
C HIS A 106 2.08 9.08 1.23
N LEU A 107 2.80 8.66 0.18
CA LEU A 107 4.17 9.10 -0.07
C LEU A 107 4.22 10.58 -0.44
N ILE A 108 3.22 11.07 -1.20
CA ILE A 108 3.05 12.48 -1.52
C ILE A 108 2.81 13.28 -0.23
N GLU A 109 1.92 12.85 0.64
CA GLU A 109 1.67 13.52 1.93
C GLU A 109 2.91 13.57 2.82
N ILE A 110 3.65 12.45 2.94
CA ILE A 110 4.89 12.41 3.72
C ILE A 110 5.94 13.33 3.09
N ALA A 111 6.08 13.32 1.76
CA ALA A 111 6.99 14.21 1.05
C ALA A 111 6.62 15.69 1.25
N GLU A 112 5.33 16.01 1.27
CA GLU A 112 4.82 17.36 1.55
C GLU A 112 5.18 17.81 2.97
N ILE A 113 4.97 16.95 3.98
CA ILE A 113 5.37 17.22 5.38
C ILE A 113 6.89 17.40 5.48
N LEU A 114 7.67 16.52 4.85
CA LEU A 114 9.12 16.61 4.86
C LEU A 114 9.62 17.90 4.19
N PHE A 115 9.00 18.29 3.08
CA PHE A 115 9.32 19.53 2.37
C PHE A 115 8.99 20.75 3.25
N PHE A 116 7.80 20.77 3.85
CA PHE A 116 7.40 21.80 4.82
C PHE A 116 8.35 21.90 6.02
N LEU A 117 8.83 20.76 6.54
CA LEU A 117 9.79 20.71 7.64
C LEU A 117 11.21 21.13 7.22
N PHE A 118 11.55 21.03 5.94
CA PHE A 118 12.84 21.45 5.39
C PHE A 118 12.89 22.94 4.99
N GLY A 119 11.74 23.59 4.75
CA GLY A 119 11.64 25.03 4.49
C GLY A 119 10.50 25.42 3.55
#